data_AF-A0AAD7EKG2-F1
#
_entry.id   AF-A0AAD7EKG2-F1
#
_cell.length_a   1.000
_cell.length_b   1.000
_cell.length_c   1.000
_cell.angle_alpha   90.00
_cell.angle_beta   90.00
_cell.angle_gamma   90.00
#
_symmetry.space_group_name_H-M   'P 1'
#
loop_
_entity.id
_entity.type
_entity.pdbx_description
1 polymer ?
#
loop_
_entity_poly.entity_id
_entity_poly.type
_entity_poly.pdbx_seq_one_letter_code
_entity_poly.pdbx_strand_id
1 'polypeptide(L)' 'YLPPYSPHFQPVEQAFSVIKSYLRRIGIGAFPASAAYYELYRAFQIITPNMTWGFWRHCGLI' A
#
# COMPACT_ATOMS: atom_id res chain seq x y z
N TYR A 1 6.61 21.26 1.14
CA TYR A 1 5.91 21.55 -0.13
C TYR A 1 6.04 20.31 -1.01
N LEU A 2 4.94 19.76 -1.53
CA LEU A 2 4.97 18.59 -2.42
C LEU A 2 4.79 19.06 -3.86
N PRO A 3 5.78 18.87 -4.75
CA PRO A 3 5.63 19.25 -6.14
C PRO A 3 4.51 18.43 -6.81
N PRO A 4 3.73 19.05 -7.71
CA PRO A 4 2.71 18.33 -8.47
C PRO A 4 3.32 17.16 -9.25
N TYR A 5 2.55 16.09 -9.43
CA TYR A 5 2.97 14.86 -10.15
C TYR A 5 4.24 14.19 -9.61
N SER A 6 4.54 14.34 -8.32
CA SER A 6 5.71 13.70 -7.70
C SER A 6 5.31 12.58 -6.72
N PRO A 7 4.74 11.47 -7.22
CA PRO A 7 4.28 10.35 -6.38
C PRO A 7 5.43 9.68 -5.62
N HIS A 8 6.67 9.82 -6.09
CA HIS A 8 7.86 9.27 -5.43
C HIS A 8 8.15 9.89 -4.04
N PHE A 9 7.65 11.10 -3.78
CA PHE A 9 7.79 11.76 -2.48
C PHE A 9 6.59 11.52 -1.55
N GLN A 10 5.66 10.63 -1.94
CA GLN A 10 4.48 10.30 -1.14
C GLN A 10 4.59 8.88 -0.57
N PRO A 11 4.75 8.70 0.76
CA PRO A 11 4.91 7.38 1.36
C PRO A 11 3.67 6.50 1.18
N VAL A 12 2.50 7.11 0.99
CA VAL A 12 1.24 6.38 0.72
C VAL A 12 1.29 5.59 -0.58
N GLU A 13 2.02 6.06 -1.60
CA GLU A 13 2.18 5.35 -2.87
C GLU A 13 2.97 4.05 -2.70
N GLN A 14 3.99 4.06 -1.83
CA GLN A 14 4.73 2.85 -1.49
C GLN A 14 3.87 1.84 -0.73
N ALA A 15 3.07 2.31 0.24
CA ALA A 15 2.11 1.46 0.94
C ALA A 15 1.12 0.81 -0.03
N PHE A 16 0.53 1.58 -0.95
CA PHE A 16 -0.37 1.04 -1.98
C PHE A 16 0.34 0.09 -2.95
N SER A 17 1.61 0.30 -3.27
CA SER A 17 2.39 -0.63 -4.10
C SER A 17 2.51 -2.00 -3.44
N VAL A 18 2.78 -2.05 -2.13
CA VAL A 18 2.84 -3.30 -1.36
C VAL A 18 1.48 -3.97 -1.29
N ILE A 19 0.42 -3.23 -0.97
CA ILE A 19 -0.95 -3.76 -0.90
C ILE A 19 -1.37 -4.34 -2.24
N LYS A 20 -1.15 -3.62 -3.35
CA LYS A 20 -1.45 -4.12 -4.71
C LYS A 20 -0.66 -5.39 -5.03
N SER A 21 0.60 -5.45 -4.64
CA SER A 21 1.46 -6.61 -4.87
C SER A 21 0.96 -7.84 -4.09
N TYR A 22 0.54 -7.64 -2.85
CA TYR A 22 -0.09 -8.68 -2.04
C TYR A 22 -1.41 -9.17 -2.65
N LEU A 23 -2.29 -8.24 -3.03
CA LEU A 23 -3.56 -8.56 -3.68
C LEU A 23 -3.37 -9.35 -4.99
N ARG A 24 -2.37 -8.99 -5.80
CA ARG A 24 -2.01 -9.75 -7.01
C ARG A 24 -1.54 -11.16 -6.70
N ARG A 25 -0.78 -11.35 -5.62
CA ARG A 25 -0.26 -12.66 -5.21
C ARG A 25 -1.36 -13.60 -4.70
N ILE A 26 -2.39 -13.08 -4.03
CA ILE A 26 -3.50 -13.89 -3.52
C ILE A 26 -4.59 -14.18 -4.57
N GLY A 27 -4.61 -13.44 -5.69
CA GLY A 27 -5.56 -13.62 -6.77
C GLY A 27 -6.80 -12.74 -6.64
N ILE A 28 -6.74 -11.53 -7.23
CA ILE A 28 -7.77 -10.47 -7.14
C ILE A 28 -9.16 -10.92 -7.62
N GLY A 29 -9.25 -11.93 -8.49
CA GLY A 29 -10.50 -12.49 -9.01
C GLY A 29 -11.10 -13.64 -8.20
N ALA A 30 -10.48 -14.04 -7.08
CA ALA A 30 -10.94 -15.19 -6.30
C ALA A 30 -12.09 -14.86 -5.34
N PHE A 31 -12.36 -13.58 -5.08
CA PHE A 31 -13.30 -13.16 -4.05
C PHE A 31 -14.65 -12.74 -4.63
N PRO A 32 -15.77 -13.18 -4.04
CA PRO A 32 -17.08 -12.64 -4.39
C PRO A 32 -17.14 -11.14 -4.03
N ALA A 33 -17.96 -10.37 -4.77
CA ALA A 33 -18.09 -8.93 -4.55
C ALA A 33 -18.47 -8.56 -3.11
N SER A 34 -19.24 -9.42 -2.43
CA SER A 34 -19.60 -9.28 -1.01
C SER A 34 -18.41 -9.37 -0.04
N ALA A 35 -17.34 -10.09 -0.41
CA ALA A 35 -16.14 -10.25 0.40
C ALA A 35 -15.03 -9.26 0.06
N ALA A 36 -15.12 -8.56 -1.08
CA ALA A 36 -14.07 -7.67 -1.57
C ALA A 36 -13.65 -6.60 -0.55
N TYR A 37 -14.61 -6.02 0.19
CA TYR A 37 -14.32 -5.03 1.22
C TYR A 37 -13.52 -5.61 2.40
N TYR A 38 -13.91 -6.79 2.87
CA TYR A 38 -13.24 -7.47 3.98
C TYR A 38 -11.82 -7.90 3.60
N GLU A 39 -11.63 -8.42 2.38
CA GLU A 39 -10.31 -8.81 1.90
C GLU A 39 -9.40 -7.61 1.64
N LEU A 40 -9.96 -6.49 1.16
CA LEU A 40 -9.22 -5.24 1.09
C LEU A 40 -8.76 -4.80 2.48
N TYR A 41 -9.66 -4.83 3.48
CA TYR A 41 -9.31 -4.49 4.87
C TYR A 41 -8.19 -5.39 5.41
N ARG A 42 -8.25 -6.70 5.17
CA ARG A 42 -7.17 -7.65 5.52
C ARG A 42 -5.87 -7.32 4.81
N ALA A 43 -5.92 -6.92 3.54
CA ALA A 43 -4.74 -6.53 2.78
C ALA A 43 -4.05 -5.29 3.36
N PHE A 44 -4.78 -4.36 3.99
CA PHE A 44 -4.15 -3.24 4.70
C PHE A 44 -3.37 -3.67 5.95
N GLN A 45 -3.76 -4.78 6.61
CA GLN A 45 -3.08 -5.28 7.80
C GLN A 45 -1.67 -5.82 7.55
N ILE A 46 -1.26 -6.00 6.29
CA ILE A 46 0.11 -6.42 5.95
C ILE A 46 1.14 -5.31 6.22
N ILE A 47 0.70 -4.05 6.27
CA ILE A 47 1.59 -2.91 6.46
C ILE A 47 2.02 -2.87 7.92
N THR A 48 3.30 -3.10 8.16
CA THR A 48 3.89 -3.04 9.51
C THR A 48 4.48 -1.66 9.80
N PRO A 49 4.62 -1.28 11.08
CA PRO A 49 5.31 -0.05 11.46
C PRO A 49 6.76 0.03 10.94
N ASN A 50 7.45 -1.10 10.80
CA ASN A 50 8.81 -1.09 10.25
C ASN A 50 8.83 -0.73 8.76
N MET A 51 7.82 -1.15 7.99
CA MET A 51 7.68 -0.76 6.60
C MET A 51 7.38 0.73 6.47
N THR A 52 6.56 1.30 7.36
CA THR A 52 6.25 2.73 7.30
C THR A 52 7.51 3.57 7.50
N TRP A 53 8.37 3.24 8.46
CA TRP A 53 9.69 3.88 8.61
C TRP A 53 10.51 3.84 7.32
N GLY A 54 10.54 2.69 6.63
CA GLY A 54 11.19 2.56 5.33
C GLY A 54 10.59 3.48 4.26
N PHE A 55 9.26 3.65 4.25
CA PHE A 55 8.57 4.52 3.29
C PHE A 55 8.91 6.00 3.51
N TRP A 56 8.86 6.45 4.78
CA TRP A 56 9.22 7.83 5.14
C TRP A 56 10.68 8.15 4.77
N ARG A 57 11.59 7.20 5.02
CA ARG A 57 13.02 7.34 4.66
C ARG A 57 13.22 7.41 3.15
N HIS A 58 12.51 6.59 2.37
CA HIS A 58 12.58 6.63 0.91
C HIS A 58 12.12 7.98 0.34
N CYS A 59 11.12 8.62 0.96
CA CYS A 59 10.68 9.95 0.58
C CYS A 59 11.60 11.09 1.09
N GLY A 60 12.65 10.78 1.86
CA GLY A 60 13.57 11.78 2.42
C GLY A 60 12.94 12.64 3.52
N LEU A 61 11.91 12.12 4.20
CA LEU A 61 11.16 12.83 5.24
C LEU A 61 11.68 12.55 6.66
N ILE A 62 12.54 11.54 6.80
CA ILE A 62 13.32 11.16 7.98
C ILE A 62 14.68 10.61 7.53
#